data_AF-A0A959EIU4-F1
#
_entry.id   AF-A0A959EIU4-F1
#
_cell.length_a   1.000
_cell.length_b   1.000
_cell.length_c   1.000
_cell.angle_alpha   90.00
_cell.angle_beta   90.00
_cell.angle_gamma   90.00
#
_symmetry.space_group_name_H-M   'P 1'
#
loop_
_entity.id
_entity.type
_entity.pdbx_description
1 polymer ?
#
loop_
_entity_poly.entity_id
_entity_poly.type
_entity_poly.pdbx_seq_one_letter_code
_entity_poly.pdbx_strand_id
1 'polypeptide(L)'
;MDKKTRQRHQHNKAVFCSIRSIRSLCSLLRTDQRRLLLLARQPPYRVFTVPKKDGGERQIEAPGAELKKILGRLNNYLQSVY
;
A
#
# COMPACT_ATOMS: atom_id res chain seq x y z
N MET A 1 23.16 -1.24 6.48
CA MET A 1 22.02 -0.29 6.55
C MET A 1 22.53 1.00 7.19
N ASP A 2 22.41 2.14 6.50
CA ASP A 2 22.88 3.44 7.01
C ASP A 2 22.11 3.88 8.27
N LYS A 3 22.75 4.67 9.15
CA LYS A 3 22.17 5.14 10.43
C LYS A 3 20.86 5.91 10.22
N LYS A 4 20.78 6.76 9.20
CA LYS A 4 19.55 7.52 8.88
C LYS A 4 18.45 6.59 8.40
N THR A 5 18.81 5.58 7.62
CA THR A 5 17.86 4.56 7.16
C THR A 5 17.28 3.83 8.37
N ARG A 6 18.11 3.37 9.31
CA ARG A 6 17.65 2.70 10.54
C ARG A 6 16.71 3.57 11.37
N GLN A 7 17.05 4.84 11.57
CA GLN A 7 16.19 5.79 12.29
C GLN A 7 14.84 5.99 11.60
N ARG A 8 14.83 6.09 10.27
CA ARG A 8 13.59 6.19 9.48
C ARG A 8 12.70 4.96 9.67
N HIS A 9 13.26 3.75 9.61
CA HIS A 9 12.47 2.53 9.84
C HIS A 9 11.93 2.48 11.28
N GLN A 10 12.73 2.83 12.28
CA GLN A 10 12.25 2.89 13.68
C GLN A 10 11.09 3.90 13.85
N HIS A 11 11.22 5.09 13.24
CA HIS A 11 10.16 6.09 13.25
C HIS A 11 8.89 5.60 12.55
N ASN A 12 9.02 5.08 11.32
CA ASN A 12 7.88 4.58 10.55
C ASN A 12 7.17 3.42 11.27
N LYS A 13 7.91 2.51 11.90
CA LYS A 13 7.36 1.45 12.73
C LYS A 13 6.52 2.02 13.88
N ALA A 14 7.09 2.94 14.65
CA ALA A 14 6.40 3.57 15.79
C ALA A 14 5.11 4.28 15.34
N VAL A 15 5.19 5.08 14.27
CA VAL A 15 4.04 5.77 13.69
C VAL A 15 2.95 4.77 13.29
N PHE A 16 3.29 3.73 12.52
CA PHE A 16 2.32 2.75 12.04
C PHE A 16 1.64 1.99 13.18
N CYS A 17 2.43 1.49 14.14
CA CYS A 17 1.91 0.75 15.29
C CYS A 17 1.06 1.61 16.25
N SER A 18 1.17 2.94 16.18
CA SER A 18 0.36 3.86 16.98
C SER A 18 -1.04 4.13 16.40
N ILE A 19 -1.35 3.68 15.18
CA ILE A 19 -2.63 3.92 14.53
C ILE A 19 -3.73 3.14 15.26
N ARG A 20 -4.75 3.86 15.78
CA ARG A 20 -5.90 3.28 16.51
C ARG A 20 -7.26 3.63 15.91
N SER A 21 -7.29 4.41 14.84
CA SER A 21 -8.54 4.83 14.20
C SER A 21 -8.40 4.97 12.69
N ILE A 22 -9.53 4.87 12.00
CA ILE A 22 -9.63 5.10 10.56
C ILE A 22 -9.19 6.53 10.22
N ARG A 23 -9.52 7.51 11.08
CA ARG A 23 -9.10 8.91 10.90
C ARG A 23 -7.57 9.06 10.92
N SER A 24 -6.89 8.43 11.88
CA SER A 24 -5.41 8.43 11.92
C SER A 24 -4.80 7.76 10.71
N LEU A 25 -5.41 6.68 10.21
CA LEU A 25 -4.96 6.01 8.99
C LEU A 25 -5.16 6.89 7.75
N CYS A 26 -6.29 7.60 7.65
CA CYS A 26 -6.56 8.56 6.58
C CYS A 26 -5.53 9.70 6.55
N SER A 27 -5.20 10.26 7.72
CA SER A 27 -4.14 11.26 7.85
C SER A 27 -2.78 10.73 7.40
N LEU A 28 -2.42 9.51 7.82
CA LEU A 28 -1.17 8.87 7.41
C LEU A 28 -1.10 8.68 5.89
N LEU A 29 -2.19 8.17 5.32
CA LEU A 29 -2.30 7.85 3.90
C LEU A 29 -2.65 9.05 3.03
N ARG A 30 -2.82 10.25 3.61
CA ARG A 30 -3.18 11.50 2.94
C ARG A 30 -4.37 11.33 1.98
N THR A 31 -5.47 10.80 2.52
CA THR A 31 -6.74 10.60 1.83
C THR A 31 -7.89 10.85 2.79
N ASP A 32 -9.11 11.08 2.30
CA ASP A 32 -10.29 11.11 3.15
C ASP A 32 -10.85 9.71 3.41
N GLN A 33 -11.67 9.61 4.46
CA GLN A 33 -12.26 8.36 4.92
C GLN A 33 -13.19 7.71 3.89
N ARG A 34 -14.00 8.49 3.18
CA ARG A 34 -14.92 7.95 2.18
C ARG A 34 -14.14 7.29 1.05
N ARG A 35 -13.11 7.97 0.52
CA ARG A 35 -12.24 7.41 -0.53
C ARG A 35 -11.50 6.18 -0.05
N LEU A 36 -10.94 6.20 1.16
CA LEU A 36 -10.23 5.04 1.71
C LEU A 36 -11.15 3.82 1.84
N LEU A 37 -12.36 4.02 2.38
CA LEU A 37 -13.35 2.95 2.52
C LEU A 37 -13.82 2.42 1.17
N LEU A 38 -14.02 3.29 0.17
CA LEU A 38 -14.38 2.87 -1.18
C LEU A 38 -13.27 2.03 -1.83
N LEU A 39 -12.02 2.48 -1.74
CA LEU A 39 -10.86 1.74 -2.26
C LEU A 39 -10.67 0.38 -1.57
N ALA A 40 -10.96 0.29 -0.27
CA ALA A 40 -10.89 -0.96 0.48
C ALA A 40 -12.04 -1.92 0.11
N ARG A 41 -13.25 -1.40 -0.09
CA ARG A 41 -14.44 -2.20 -0.41
C ARG A 41 -14.47 -2.65 -1.87
N GLN A 42 -14.05 -1.79 -2.80
CA GLN A 42 -14.06 -2.05 -4.23
C GLN A 42 -12.72 -1.59 -4.84
N PRO A 43 -11.65 -2.37 -4.64
CA PRO A 43 -10.33 -2.00 -5.11
C PRO A 43 -10.29 -2.03 -6.65
N PRO A 44 -9.92 -0.91 -7.32
CA PRO A 44 -9.96 -0.83 -8.78
C PRO A 44 -8.76 -1.56 -9.40
N TYR A 45 -8.83 -2.89 -9.51
CA TYR A 45 -7.84 -3.68 -10.25
C TYR A 45 -8.22 -3.82 -11.72
N ARG A 46 -7.24 -3.62 -12.60
CA ARG A 46 -7.33 -4.04 -14.00
C ARG A 46 -6.76 -5.45 -14.12
N VAL A 47 -7.60 -6.39 -14.54
CA VAL A 47 -7.23 -7.78 -14.74
C VAL A 47 -6.96 -8.02 -16.23
N PHE A 48 -5.82 -8.61 -16.57
CA PHE A 48 -5.47 -8.97 -17.94
C PHE A 48 -4.52 -10.17 -17.95
N THR A 49 -4.34 -10.83 -19.09
CA THR A 49 -3.42 -11.96 -19.22
C THR A 49 -2.19 -11.58 -20.02
N VAL A 50 -1.06 -12.23 -19.70
CA VAL A 50 0.20 -12.12 -20.43
C VAL A 50 0.71 -13.53 -20.71
N PRO A 51 1.16 -13.85 -21.94
CA PRO A 51 1.70 -15.17 -22.25
C PRO A 51 2.99 -15.45 -21.46
N LYS A 52 3.14 -16.70 -21.02
CA LYS A 52 4.38 -17.25 -20.45
C LYS A 52 5.23 -17.85 -21.56
N LYS A 53 6.52 -18.04 -21.27
CA LYS A 53 7.49 -18.62 -22.22
C LYS A 53 7.18 -20.08 -22.59
N ASP A 54 6.49 -20.81 -21.73
CA ASP A 54 6.10 -22.21 -21.89
C ASP A 54 4.73 -22.40 -22.57
N GLY A 55 4.12 -21.30 -23.05
CA GLY A 55 2.82 -21.34 -23.74
C GLY A 55 1.60 -21.22 -22.81
N GLY A 56 1.78 -21.16 -21.49
CA GLY A 56 0.67 -20.86 -20.56
C GLY A 56 0.34 -19.36 -20.49
N GLU A 57 -0.76 -19.00 -19.82
CA GLU A 57 -1.08 -17.60 -19.51
C GLU A 57 -0.76 -17.25 -18.06
N ARG A 58 -0.38 -16.00 -17.81
CA ARG A 58 -0.28 -15.39 -16.49
C ARG A 58 -1.36 -14.32 -16.37
N GLN A 59 -2.30 -14.53 -15.47
CA GLN A 59 -3.22 -13.48 -15.04
C GLN A 59 -2.44 -12.42 -14.25
N ILE A 60 -2.65 -11.16 -14.58
CA ILE A 60 -2.07 -10.00 -13.93
C ILE A 60 -3.21 -9.16 -13.36
N GLU A 61 -3.11 -8.84 -12.08
CA GLU A 61 -3.98 -7.89 -11.40
C GLU A 61 -3.19 -6.60 -11.15
N ALA A 62 -3.44 -5.56 -11.95
CA ALA A 62 -2.77 -4.28 -11.81
C ALA A 62 -3.67 -3.28 -11.04
N PRO A 63 -3.25 -2.77 -9.87
CA PRO A 63 -4.03 -1.78 -9.16
C PRO A 63 -4.10 -0.47 -9.95
N GLY A 64 -5.27 0.14 -9.99
CA GLY A 64 -5.48 1.48 -10.54
C GLY A 64 -4.63 2.53 -9.85
N ALA A 65 -4.43 3.68 -10.50
CA ALA A 65 -3.47 4.70 -10.06
C ALA A 65 -3.68 5.16 -8.61
N GLU A 66 -4.93 5.40 -8.20
CA GLU A 66 -5.25 5.83 -6.84
C GLU A 66 -4.97 4.75 -5.80
N LEU A 67 -5.39 3.51 -6.06
CA LEU A 67 -5.08 2.38 -5.18
C LEU A 67 -3.57 2.17 -5.07
N LYS A 68 -2.84 2.23 -6.18
CA LYS A 68 -1.38 2.11 -6.21
C LYS A 68 -0.69 3.20 -5.38
N LYS A 69 -1.17 4.46 -5.41
CA LYS A 69 -0.63 5.54 -4.56
C LYS A 69 -0.83 5.24 -3.09
N ILE A 70 -2.02 4.79 -2.69
CA ILE A 70 -2.33 4.45 -1.30
C ILE A 70 -1.49 3.26 -0.82
N LEU A 71 -1.42 2.19 -1.61
CA LEU A 71 -0.59 1.02 -1.33
C LEU A 71 0.89 1.38 -1.22
N GLY A 72 1.39 2.28 -2.08
CA GLY A 72 2.76 2.77 -2.02
C GLY A 72 3.06 3.51 -0.72
N ARG A 73 2.16 4.40 -0.28
CA ARG A 73 2.29 5.10 1.01
C ARG A 73 2.27 4.10 2.16
N LEU A 74 1.33 3.16 2.15
CA LEU A 74 1.19 2.13 3.17
C LEU A 74 2.45 1.25 3.26
N ASN A 75 2.99 0.83 2.11
CA ASN A 75 4.18 -0.02 2.04
C ASN A 75 5.42 0.62 2.69
N ASN A 76 5.59 1.94 2.59
CA ASN A 76 6.70 2.64 3.25
C ASN A 76 6.71 2.45 4.77
N TYR A 77 5.55 2.24 5.37
CA TYR A 77 5.40 1.96 6.79
C TYR A 77 5.48 0.46 7.09
N LEU A 78 4.81 -0.38 6.30
CA LEU A 78 4.81 -1.83 6.50
C LEU A 78 6.20 -2.46 6.41
N GLN A 79 7.05 -2.00 5.47
CA GLN A 79 8.46 -2.42 5.35
C GLN A 79 9.34 -2.03 6.55
N SER A 80 8.79 -1.30 7.52
CA SER A 80 9.48 -0.98 8.77
C SER A 80 9.02 -1.86 9.94
N VAL A 81 7.98 -2.67 9.71
CA VAL A 81 7.37 -3.56 10.71
C VAL A 81 7.80 -5.01 10.45
N TYR A 82 7.82 -5.42 9.19
CA TYR A 82 8.35 -6.70 8.69
C TYR A 82 9.83 -6.57 8.35
#